data_AF-X0XZT8-F1
#
_entry.id   AF-X0XZT8-F1
#
_cell.length_a   1.000
_cell.length_b   1.000
_cell.length_c   1.000
_cell.angle_alpha   90.00
_cell.angle_beta   90.00
_cell.angle_gamma   90.00
#
_symmetry.space_group_name_H-M   'P 1'
#
loop_
_entity.id
_entity.type
_entity.pdbx_description
1 polymer ?
#
loop_
_entity_poly.entity_id
_entity_poly.type
_entity_poly.pdbx_seq_one_letter_code
_entity_poly.pdbx_strand_id
1 'polypeptide(L)'
;LSIRNAPRLIIGANVRDTLYLFDTRGSAVAVAVHTLPEGNNSTEGILVTAATPFDPEAEIVAGIALPHGQKKKNTDDVFLILGTVNGMVKKTSRHV
;
A
#
# COMPACT_ATOMS: atom_id res chain seq x y z
N LEU A 1 -13.21 5.24 19.58
CA LEU A 1 -12.82 4.06 18.77
C LEU A 1 -12.68 2.87 19.71
N SER A 2 -13.53 1.85 19.59
CA SER A 2 -13.33 0.58 20.32
C SER A 2 -12.10 -0.12 19.72
N ILE A 3 -11.23 -0.69 20.56
CA ILE A 3 -9.96 -1.33 20.16
C ILE A 3 -10.15 -2.37 19.03
N ARG A 4 -11.33 -2.98 18.91
CA ARG A 4 -11.64 -3.98 17.88
C ARG A 4 -11.78 -3.43 16.45
N ASN A 5 -12.03 -2.13 16.28
CA ASN A 5 -12.29 -1.52 14.97
C ASN A 5 -11.20 -0.51 14.57
N ALA A 6 -10.06 -0.53 15.26
CA ALA A 6 -8.95 0.34 14.92
C ALA A 6 -8.38 -0.06 13.55
N PRO A 7 -8.15 0.89 12.63
CA PRO A 7 -7.52 0.58 11.36
C PRO A 7 -6.12 0.03 11.60
N ARG A 8 -5.78 -1.07 10.91
CA ARG A 8 -4.43 -1.66 11.00
C ARG A 8 -3.37 -0.83 10.29
N LEU A 9 -3.76 -0.14 9.22
CA LEU A 9 -2.92 0.77 8.44
C LEU A 9 -3.70 2.06 8.14
N ILE A 10 -3.03 3.19 8.27
CA ILE A 10 -3.52 4.50 7.81
C ILE A 10 -2.47 5.05 6.86
N ILE A 11 -2.86 5.31 5.61
CA ILE A 11 -1.95 5.74 4.55
C ILE A 11 -2.47 7.06 3.99
N GLY A 12 -1.66 8.12 4.08
CA GLY A 12 -1.95 9.38 3.41
C GLY A 12 -1.72 9.25 1.91
N ALA A 13 -2.71 9.65 1.11
CA ALA A 13 -2.67 9.56 -0.35
C ALA A 13 -3.54 10.65 -0.99
N ASN A 14 -3.23 11.01 -2.23
CA ASN A 14 -4.14 11.73 -3.11
C ASN A 14 -4.90 10.76 -4.02
N VAL A 15 -6.06 11.19 -4.52
CA VAL A 15 -6.92 10.42 -5.45
C VAL A 15 -6.17 9.96 -6.72
N ARG A 16 -5.17 10.74 -7.15
CA ARG A 16 -4.35 10.45 -8.35
C ARG A 16 -3.14 9.56 -8.07
N ASP A 17 -2.89 9.21 -6.81
CA ASP A 17 -1.73 8.42 -6.44
C ASP A 17 -1.95 6.93 -6.77
N THR A 18 -0.85 6.19 -6.89
CA THR A 18 -0.84 4.74 -6.93
C THR A 18 -0.52 4.21 -5.54
N LEU A 19 -1.44 3.44 -4.96
CA LEU A 19 -1.26 2.75 -3.69
C LEU A 19 -0.59 1.40 -3.95
N TYR A 20 0.57 1.18 -3.34
CA TYR A 20 1.23 -0.12 -3.28
C TYR A 20 0.93 -0.76 -1.94
N LEU A 21 0.45 -2.00 -1.96
CA LEU A 21 0.19 -2.82 -0.78
C LEU A 21 1.09 -4.06 -0.80
N PHE A 22 1.53 -4.50 0.38
CA PHE A 22 2.43 -5.64 0.53
C PHE A 22 1.84 -6.67 1.51
N ASP A 23 1.89 -7.95 1.15
CA ASP A 23 1.46 -9.04 2.03
C ASP A 23 2.62 -9.70 2.79
N THR A 24 2.30 -10.53 3.78
CA THR A 24 3.27 -11.31 4.57
C THR A 24 4.13 -12.26 3.74
N ARG A 25 3.67 -12.65 2.54
CA ARG A 25 4.38 -13.54 1.62
C ARG A 25 5.36 -12.79 0.71
N GLY A 26 5.46 -11.48 0.85
CA GLY A 26 6.34 -10.63 0.04
C GLY A 26 5.78 -10.27 -1.33
N SER A 27 4.49 -10.50 -1.57
CA SER A 27 3.79 -10.07 -2.78
C SER A 27 3.44 -8.59 -2.68
N ALA A 28 3.42 -7.91 -3.82
CA ALA A 28 3.04 -6.51 -3.91
C ALA A 28 1.96 -6.31 -4.99
N VAL A 29 0.97 -5.48 -4.69
CA VAL A 29 -0.07 -5.06 -5.64
C VAL A 29 -0.08 -3.55 -5.74
N ALA A 30 -0.27 -3.02 -6.95
CA ALA A 30 -0.53 -1.62 -7.21
C ALA A 30 -2.02 -1.40 -7.48
N VAL A 31 -2.61 -0.40 -6.82
CA VAL A 31 -4.02 0.00 -6.97
C VAL A 31 -4.06 1.50 -7.22
N ALA A 32 -4.86 1.95 -8.18
CA ALA A 32 -5.08 3.38 -8.33
C ALA A 32 -6.03 3.87 -7.24
N VAL A 33 -5.67 4.91 -6.49
CA VAL A 33 -6.45 5.32 -5.29
C VAL A 33 -7.90 5.66 -5.64
N HIS A 34 -8.13 6.31 -6.78
CA HIS A 34 -9.48 6.66 -7.25
C HIS A 34 -10.41 5.47 -7.57
N THR A 35 -9.91 4.22 -7.59
CA THR A 35 -10.76 3.04 -7.79
C THR A 35 -11.23 2.42 -6.47
N LEU A 36 -10.73 2.90 -5.34
CA LEU A 36 -11.16 2.45 -4.02
C LEU A 36 -12.50 3.12 -3.63
N PRO A 37 -13.37 2.44 -2.88
CA PRO A 37 -14.60 3.04 -2.41
C PRO A 37 -14.31 4.17 -1.42
N GLU A 38 -15.01 5.28 -1.62
CA GLU A 38 -15.01 6.39 -0.67
C GLU A 38 -15.97 6.09 0.49
N GLY A 39 -15.56 6.41 1.71
CA GLY A 39 -16.36 6.22 2.91
C GLY A 39 -15.92 7.16 4.01
N ASN A 40 -16.81 7.47 4.96
CA ASN A 40 -16.53 8.41 6.05
C ASN A 40 -15.87 7.74 7.25
N ASN A 41 -15.91 6.40 7.32
CA ASN A 41 -15.35 5.61 8.40
C ASN A 41 -14.87 4.24 7.91
N SER A 42 -14.09 3.54 8.75
CA SER A 42 -13.47 2.26 8.41
C SER A 42 -14.47 1.09 8.25
N THR A 43 -15.74 1.26 8.66
CA THR A 43 -16.76 0.21 8.56
C THR A 43 -17.52 0.21 7.24
N GLU A 44 -17.39 1.27 6.43
CA GLU A 44 -18.01 1.41 5.11
C GLU A 44 -17.16 0.85 3.96
N GLY A 45 -15.98 0.29 4.27
CA GLY A 45 -15.06 -0.25 3.28
C GLY A 45 -15.50 -1.58 2.64
N ILE A 46 -14.75 -2.01 1.63
CA ILE A 46 -14.88 -3.34 1.02
C ILE A 46 -13.72 -4.26 1.44
N LEU A 47 -13.89 -5.55 1.18
CA LEU A 47 -12.81 -6.51 1.33
C LEU A 47 -11.64 -6.15 0.40
N VAL A 48 -10.40 -6.29 0.91
CA VAL A 48 -9.18 -6.04 0.11
C VAL A 48 -9.17 -6.90 -1.15
N THR A 49 -9.63 -8.15 -1.07
CA THR A 49 -9.72 -9.10 -2.19
C THR A 49 -10.73 -8.70 -3.26
N ALA A 50 -11.70 -7.83 -2.94
CA ALA A 50 -12.60 -7.26 -3.94
C ALA A 50 -11.94 -6.10 -4.72
N ALA A 51 -10.94 -5.45 -4.13
CA ALA A 51 -10.23 -4.31 -4.72
C ALA A 51 -8.89 -4.68 -5.37
N THR A 52 -8.39 -5.90 -5.14
CA THR A 52 -7.03 -6.32 -5.48
C THR A 52 -6.98 -7.79 -5.87
N PRO A 53 -5.98 -8.24 -6.65
CA PRO A 53 -5.77 -9.65 -6.95
C PRO A 53 -5.10 -10.44 -5.81
N PHE A 54 -5.16 -9.94 -4.57
CA PHE A 54 -4.64 -10.69 -3.43
C PHE A 54 -5.48 -11.95 -3.18
N ASP A 55 -4.82 -12.97 -2.66
CA ASP A 55 -5.47 -14.18 -2.15
C ASP A 55 -6.41 -13.84 -0.97
N PRO A 56 -7.53 -14.56 -0.77
CA PRO A 56 -8.41 -14.39 0.39
C PRO A 56 -7.69 -14.41 1.75
N GLU A 57 -6.63 -15.21 1.87
CA GLU A 57 -5.84 -15.35 3.10
C GLU A 57 -4.65 -14.38 3.15
N ALA A 58 -4.55 -13.44 2.20
CA ALA A 58 -3.46 -12.48 2.16
C ALA A 58 -3.54 -11.50 3.34
N GLU A 59 -2.48 -11.47 4.13
CA GLU A 59 -2.36 -10.53 5.24
C GLU A 59 -1.53 -9.31 4.83
N ILE A 60 -2.17 -8.15 4.70
CA ILE A 60 -1.51 -6.89 4.28
C ILE A 60 -0.68 -6.24 5.41
N VAL A 61 0.63 -6.25 5.30
CA VAL A 61 1.52 -5.76 6.38
C VAL A 61 2.02 -4.35 6.18
N ALA A 62 1.99 -3.83 4.96
CA ALA A 62 2.48 -2.49 4.66
C ALA A 62 1.79 -1.90 3.44
N GLY A 63 1.84 -0.59 3.32
CA GLY A 63 1.49 0.10 2.09
C GLY A 63 2.08 1.49 1.98
N ILE A 64 2.17 1.99 0.75
CA ILE A 64 2.67 3.33 0.43
C ILE A 64 1.94 3.88 -0.79
N ALA A 65 1.54 5.15 -0.72
CA ALA A 65 1.00 5.86 -1.87
C ALA A 65 2.12 6.65 -2.56
N LEU A 66 2.23 6.49 -3.88
CA LEU A 66 3.19 7.22 -4.70
C LEU A 66 2.46 8.11 -5.70
N PRO A 67 2.80 9.40 -5.81
CA PRO A 67 2.22 10.27 -6.81
C PRO A 67 2.51 9.81 -8.24
N HIS A 68 1.47 9.82 -9.07
CA HIS A 68 1.63 9.60 -10.51
C HIS A 68 2.29 10.82 -11.17
N GLY A 69 3.31 10.61 -12.00
CA GLY A 69 3.87 11.66 -12.87
C GLY A 69 4.87 12.64 -12.23
N GLN A 70 5.27 12.46 -10.96
CA GLN A 70 6.36 13.26 -10.37
C GLN A 70 7.72 12.76 -10.89
N LYS A 71 8.09 13.14 -12.13
CA LYS A 71 9.49 13.12 -12.59
C LYS A 71 10.21 14.31 -11.94
N LYS A 72 10.41 14.26 -10.61
CA LYS A 72 11.34 15.22 -9.99
C LYS A 72 12.73 14.92 -10.55
N LYS A 73 13.52 15.97 -10.78
CA LYS A 73 14.90 15.93 -11.32
C LYS A 73 15.86 14.98 -10.57
N ASN A 74 15.46 14.47 -9.39
CA ASN A 74 16.18 13.54 -8.50
C ASN A 74 15.36 12.29 -8.13
N THR A 75 14.53 11.73 -9.01
CA THR A 75 13.86 10.44 -8.71
C THR A 75 14.84 9.27 -8.51
N ASP A 76 16.10 9.42 -8.92
CA ASP A 76 17.18 8.44 -8.71
C ASP A 76 17.54 8.23 -7.24
N ASP A 77 17.09 9.11 -6.34
CA ASP A 77 17.38 9.05 -4.89
C ASP A 77 16.25 8.41 -4.05
N VAL A 78 15.18 7.91 -4.69
CA VAL A 78 14.04 7.32 -3.96
C VAL A 78 14.14 5.79 -3.93
N PHE A 79 14.17 5.25 -2.72
CA PHE A 79 14.29 3.82 -2.48
C PHE A 79 13.17 3.31 -1.59
N LEU A 80 12.66 2.14 -1.92
CA LEU A 80 11.85 1.34 -1.03
C LEU A 80 12.76 0.36 -0.27
N ILE A 81 12.68 0.38 1.05
CA ILE A 81 13.40 -0.54 1.93
C ILE A 81 12.37 -1.50 2.53
N LEU A 82 12.62 -2.79 2.35
CA LEU A 82 11.80 -3.88 2.86
C LEU A 82 12.64 -4.68 3.87
N GLY A 83 12.03 -5.04 4.99
CA GLY A 83 12.63 -5.90 6.01
C GLY A 83 11.78 -7.14 6.24
N THR A 84 12.40 -8.28 6.52
CA THR A 84 11.71 -9.51 6.91
C THR A 84 12.00 -9.87 8.36
N VAL A 85 11.16 -10.73 8.95
CA VAL A 85 11.32 -11.21 10.34
C VAL A 85 12.63 -11.97 10.57
N ASN A 86 13.24 -12.54 9.52
CA ASN A 86 14.52 -13.24 9.59
C ASN A 86 15.73 -12.30 9.41
N GLY A 87 15.52 -10.98 9.44
CA GLY A 87 16.58 -9.99 9.36
C GLY A 87 17.09 -9.70 7.94
N MET A 88 16.41 -10.18 6.90
CA MET A 88 16.76 -9.81 5.53
C MET A 88 16.26 -8.40 5.21
N VAL A 89 17.15 -7.56 4.68
CA VAL A 89 16.82 -6.21 4.23
C VAL A 89 17.05 -6.12 2.73
N LYS A 90 16.04 -5.61 1.99
CA LYS A 90 16.13 -5.36 0.55
C LYS A 90 15.86 -3.89 0.28
N LYS A 91 16.79 -3.23 -0.41
CA LYS A 91 16.63 -1.89 -0.96
C LYS A 91 16.35 -2.01 -2.45
N THR A 92 15.28 -1.40 -2.93
CA THR A 92 14.97 -1.30 -4.37
C THR A 92 14.77 0.16 -4.74
N SER A 93 15.40 0.58 -5.84
CA SER A 93 15.13 1.86 -6.48
C SER A 93 13.73 1.84 -7.11
N ARG A 94 13.13 3.03 -7.17
CA ARG A 94 11.94 3.27 -7.98
C ARG A 94 12.37 3.40 -9.45
N HIS A 95 12.56 2.28 -10.15
CA HIS A 95 12.69 2.30 -11.60
C HIS A 95 11.30 2.41 -12.22
N VAL A 96 10.88 3.63 -12.56
CA VAL A 96 9.68 3.92 -13.35
C VAL A 96 10.08 4.71 -14.57
#